data_AF-A0A258IA26-F1
#
_entry.id   AF-A0A258IA26-F1
#
_cell.length_a   1.000
_cell.length_b   1.000
_cell.length_c   1.000
_cell.angle_alpha   90.00
_cell.angle_beta   90.00
_cell.angle_gamma   90.00
#
_symmetry.space_group_name_H-M   'P 1'
#
loop_
_entity.id
_entity.type
_entity.pdbx_description
1 polymer ?
#
loop_
_entity_poly.entity_id
_entity_poly.type
_entity_poly.pdbx_seq_one_letter_code
_entity_poly.pdbx_strand_id
1 'polypeptide(L)'
;MTSRDKPWLFRTYAGHSTAADSNRLYRSNLAKGQTGLSVAFDLPTQTGYDSDHPLARGEVGKVGVPISHLGDMRTLFQDIPLAEMNTSMTINACAPWLLALYIAAADEQGADRKLLQGTTQNDIIKEYLSRGTYVFPPAPSMRLTKDVIVFTTEHLPRWNPMNVCSYHLQEAGATPVQELAFALANAIAILDTVKNSGEAEGAVFGEVVGRISFFVNAGMRFITEMCKMRAFVDLWDEICINRYGITDPKQKLFRYGVQVNSLGLTEQQPENNVYRILLEMLAVTLSKKARARAVQLPAWNEALGLPRSFDQQWSLRMQQVVAYETDLLEYG
;
A
#
# COMPACT_ATOMS: atom_id res chain seq x y z
N MET A 1 -10.79 -32.90 -2.54
CA MET A 1 -9.60 -32.04 -2.72
C MET A 1 -10.01 -30.64 -2.29
N THR A 2 -9.41 -30.11 -1.23
CA THR A 2 -9.57 -28.70 -0.86
C THR A 2 -9.11 -27.86 -2.06
N SER A 3 -9.89 -26.85 -2.45
CA SER A 3 -9.50 -25.96 -3.55
C SER A 3 -8.29 -25.13 -3.11
N ARG A 4 -7.18 -25.21 -3.85
CA ARG A 4 -6.00 -24.39 -3.60
C ARG A 4 -6.36 -22.90 -3.64
N ASP A 5 -5.99 -22.16 -2.61
CA ASP A 5 -6.19 -20.71 -2.54
C ASP A 5 -5.37 -19.98 -3.61
N LYS A 6 -5.87 -18.83 -4.08
CA LYS A 6 -5.08 -17.91 -4.90
C LYS A 6 -3.94 -17.32 -4.06
N PRO A 7 -2.73 -17.15 -4.62
CA PRO A 7 -1.65 -16.47 -3.92
C PRO A 7 -2.00 -15.00 -3.67
N TRP A 8 -1.29 -14.37 -2.74
CA TRP A 8 -1.29 -12.92 -2.58
C TRP A 8 -0.71 -12.24 -3.83
N LEU A 9 -0.95 -10.94 -3.97
CA LEU A 9 -0.30 -10.13 -5.00
C LEU A 9 1.20 -10.03 -4.70
N PHE A 10 2.02 -10.46 -5.65
CA PHE A 10 3.47 -10.28 -5.60
C PHE A 10 3.78 -8.86 -6.00
N ARG A 11 4.21 -8.04 -5.03
CA ARG A 11 4.63 -6.66 -5.26
C ARG A 11 6.10 -6.51 -4.95
N THR A 12 6.79 -5.74 -5.79
CA THR A 12 8.10 -5.17 -5.47
C THR A 12 7.92 -3.66 -5.33
N TYR A 13 8.62 -3.05 -4.37
CA TYR A 13 8.65 -1.60 -4.26
C TYR A 13 9.63 -1.06 -5.30
N ALA A 14 9.14 -0.23 -6.23
CA ALA A 14 9.93 0.20 -7.36
C ALA A 14 9.67 1.69 -7.67
N GLY A 15 10.73 2.48 -7.59
CA GLY A 15 10.78 3.86 -8.07
C GLY A 15 12.23 4.21 -8.36
N HIS A 16 12.48 4.78 -9.54
CA HIS A 16 13.80 5.21 -9.99
C HIS A 16 13.82 6.72 -10.25
N SER A 17 15.01 7.21 -10.56
CA SER A 17 15.35 8.63 -10.68
C SER A 17 14.51 9.43 -11.67
N THR A 18 13.85 8.77 -12.62
CA THR A 18 12.97 9.40 -13.61
C THR A 18 11.73 8.54 -13.88
N ALA A 19 10.70 9.15 -14.49
CA ALA A 19 9.50 8.44 -14.93
C ALA A 19 9.82 7.38 -15.99
N ALA A 20 10.72 7.69 -16.93
CA ALA A 20 11.13 6.76 -17.98
C ALA A 20 11.90 5.56 -17.43
N ASP A 21 12.78 5.75 -16.44
CA ASP A 21 13.51 4.65 -15.80
C ASP A 21 12.58 3.76 -14.99
N SER A 22 11.64 4.39 -14.26
CA SER A 22 10.61 3.68 -13.49
C SER A 22 9.71 2.84 -14.41
N ASN A 23 9.28 3.39 -15.56
CA ASN A 23 8.52 2.65 -16.56
C ASN A 23 9.27 1.40 -17.07
N ARG A 24 10.56 1.56 -17.44
CA ARG A 24 11.38 0.42 -17.89
C ARG A 24 11.50 -0.66 -16.82
N LEU A 25 11.65 -0.26 -15.56
CA LEU A 25 11.66 -1.21 -14.44
C LEU A 25 10.32 -1.93 -14.28
N TYR A 26 9.20 -1.21 -14.33
CA TYR A 26 7.86 -1.80 -14.24
C TYR A 26 7.63 -2.86 -15.31
N ARG A 27 7.93 -2.54 -16.57
CA ARG A 27 7.80 -3.49 -17.69
C ARG A 27 8.70 -4.71 -17.51
N SER A 28 9.93 -4.52 -17.06
CA SER A 28 10.87 -5.61 -16.75
C SER A 28 10.36 -6.53 -15.64
N ASN A 29 9.79 -5.97 -14.58
CA ASN A 29 9.27 -6.75 -13.45
C ASN A 29 7.96 -7.48 -13.81
N LEU A 30 7.06 -6.83 -14.57
CA LEU A 30 5.86 -7.48 -15.12
C LEU A 30 6.23 -8.70 -15.97
N ALA A 31 7.24 -8.57 -16.85
CA ALA A 31 7.75 -9.69 -17.66
C ALA A 31 8.34 -10.84 -16.82
N LYS A 32 8.73 -10.59 -15.56
CA LYS A 32 9.25 -11.59 -14.62
C LYS A 32 8.18 -12.20 -13.70
N GLY A 33 6.91 -11.86 -13.91
CA GLY A 33 5.77 -12.40 -13.17
C GLY A 33 5.31 -11.56 -11.98
N GLN A 34 5.70 -10.29 -11.88
CA GLN A 34 5.04 -9.34 -10.99
C GLN A 34 3.59 -9.14 -11.44
N THR A 35 2.64 -9.12 -10.50
CA THR A 35 1.19 -9.07 -10.80
C THR A 35 0.50 -7.78 -10.40
N GLY A 36 1.21 -6.84 -9.76
CA GLY A 36 0.72 -5.50 -9.46
C GLY A 36 1.84 -4.48 -9.43
N LEU A 37 1.53 -3.23 -9.76
CA LEU A 37 2.48 -2.12 -9.76
C LEU A 37 2.49 -1.43 -8.39
N SER A 38 3.66 -0.94 -7.99
CA SER A 38 3.85 -0.14 -6.77
C SER A 38 4.67 1.09 -7.15
N VAL A 39 4.09 2.28 -6.99
CA VAL A 39 4.72 3.55 -7.34
C VAL A 39 5.20 4.25 -6.08
N ALA A 40 6.51 4.46 -6.02
CA ALA A 40 7.19 5.26 -5.02
C ALA A 40 7.52 6.63 -5.60
N PHE A 41 7.00 7.70 -5.02
CA PHE A 41 7.26 9.07 -5.46
C PHE A 41 8.46 9.67 -4.73
N ASP A 42 9.13 10.65 -5.32
CA ASP A 42 10.20 11.38 -4.64
C ASP A 42 9.65 12.30 -3.53
N LEU A 43 10.54 12.88 -2.72
CA LEU A 43 10.14 13.74 -1.60
C LEU A 43 9.44 15.03 -2.05
N PRO A 44 9.91 15.75 -3.11
CA PRO A 44 9.18 16.90 -3.66
C PRO A 44 7.74 16.58 -4.05
N THR A 45 7.51 15.50 -4.81
CA THR A 45 6.15 15.07 -5.21
C THR A 45 5.29 14.73 -3.98
N GLN A 46 5.86 14.07 -2.97
CA GLN A 46 5.15 13.75 -1.73
C GLN A 46 4.73 14.99 -0.94
N THR A 47 5.53 16.05 -0.99
CA THR A 47 5.34 17.29 -0.22
C THR A 47 4.75 18.44 -1.04
N GLY A 48 4.34 18.18 -2.28
CA GLY A 48 3.59 19.13 -3.10
C GLY A 48 4.45 20.19 -3.78
N TYR A 49 5.73 19.91 -4.01
CA TYR A 49 6.62 20.80 -4.74
C TYR A 49 6.90 20.27 -6.15
N ASP A 50 6.91 21.18 -7.12
CA ASP A 50 7.42 20.90 -8.46
C ASP A 50 8.94 20.71 -8.44
N SER A 51 9.46 20.00 -9.46
CA SER A 51 10.88 19.63 -9.53
C SER A 51 11.83 20.83 -9.65
N ASP A 52 11.33 21.97 -10.12
CA ASP A 52 12.09 23.23 -10.24
C ASP A 52 11.95 24.15 -9.02
N HIS A 53 11.14 23.77 -8.02
CA HIS A 53 10.97 24.56 -6.81
C HIS A 53 12.28 24.62 -6.01
N PRO A 54 12.68 25.78 -5.44
CA PRO A 54 13.94 25.91 -4.70
C PRO A 54 14.12 24.91 -3.55
N LEU A 55 13.04 24.53 -2.86
CA LEU A 55 13.06 23.53 -1.77
C LEU A 55 13.16 22.07 -2.26
N ALA A 56 12.91 21.80 -3.54
CA ALA A 56 13.03 20.47 -4.12
C ALA A 56 14.49 20.09 -4.46
N ARG A 57 15.38 21.10 -4.53
CA ARG A 57 16.77 20.93 -4.96
C ARG A 57 17.50 19.88 -4.11
N GLY A 58 18.02 18.86 -4.79
CA GLY A 58 18.78 17.77 -4.16
C GLY A 58 17.95 16.56 -3.74
N GLU A 59 16.62 16.65 -3.83
CA GLU A 59 15.70 15.56 -3.46
C GLU A 59 14.90 15.03 -4.66
N VAL A 60 14.90 15.74 -5.80
CA VAL A 60 14.26 15.31 -7.06
C VAL A 60 14.81 13.95 -7.50
N GLY A 61 13.93 12.96 -7.67
CA GLY A 61 14.28 11.62 -8.16
C GLY A 61 15.16 10.77 -7.21
N LYS A 62 15.46 11.24 -6.00
CA LYS A 62 16.43 10.55 -5.13
C LYS A 62 15.88 9.28 -4.50
N VAL A 63 14.62 9.30 -4.09
CA VAL A 63 13.96 8.22 -3.33
C VAL A 63 12.70 7.67 -4.02
N GLY A 64 12.44 8.10 -5.25
CA GLY A 64 11.26 7.72 -6.02
C GLY A 64 11.17 8.52 -7.31
N VAL A 65 10.08 8.32 -8.05
CA VAL A 65 9.83 9.03 -9.31
C VAL A 65 9.36 10.48 -9.05
N PRO A 66 9.95 11.48 -9.73
CA PRO A 66 9.40 12.84 -9.76
C PRO A 66 8.17 12.89 -10.67
N ILE A 67 7.05 13.43 -10.18
CA ILE A 67 5.83 13.67 -10.96
C ILE A 67 5.34 15.09 -10.66
N SER A 68 5.57 16.02 -11.59
CA SER A 68 5.13 17.41 -11.46
C SER A 68 3.84 17.67 -12.26
N HIS A 69 3.67 16.97 -13.38
CA HIS A 69 2.51 17.17 -14.27
C HIS A 69 2.06 15.90 -15.00
N LEU A 70 0.96 16.00 -15.77
CA LEU A 70 0.40 14.90 -16.55
C LEU A 70 1.42 14.26 -17.52
N GLY A 71 2.35 15.04 -18.08
CA GLY A 71 3.40 14.51 -18.96
C GLY A 71 4.30 13.46 -18.30
N ASP A 72 4.57 13.59 -17.01
CA ASP A 72 5.38 12.62 -16.26
C ASP A 72 4.57 11.36 -16.00
N MET A 73 3.29 11.50 -15.68
CA MET A 73 2.38 10.37 -15.48
C MET A 73 2.20 9.56 -16.77
N ARG A 74 2.07 10.23 -17.93
CA ARG A 74 2.08 9.58 -19.25
C ARG A 74 3.36 8.80 -19.49
N THR A 75 4.51 9.41 -19.19
CA THR A 75 5.82 8.77 -19.35
C THR A 75 5.95 7.55 -18.43
N LEU A 76 5.50 7.67 -17.18
CA LEU A 76 5.55 6.61 -16.18
C LEU A 76 4.77 5.36 -16.62
N PHE A 77 3.63 5.54 -17.29
CA PHE A 77 2.73 4.46 -17.71
C PHE A 77 2.68 4.23 -19.23
N GLN A 78 3.68 4.73 -19.96
CA GLN A 78 3.82 4.46 -21.39
C GLN A 78 3.90 2.94 -21.64
N ASP A 79 3.14 2.45 -22.62
CA ASP A 79 3.03 1.02 -22.98
C ASP A 79 2.54 0.12 -21.82
N ILE A 80 1.91 0.66 -20.79
CA ILE A 80 1.29 -0.09 -19.69
C ILE A 80 -0.22 0.19 -19.69
N PRO A 81 -1.07 -0.80 -20.01
CA PRO A 81 -2.52 -0.60 -20.09
C PRO A 81 -3.14 -0.48 -18.70
N LEU A 82 -3.49 0.74 -18.29
CA LEU A 82 -3.93 1.02 -16.91
C LEU A 82 -5.22 0.29 -16.51
N ALA A 83 -6.11 0.02 -17.46
CA ALA A 83 -7.36 -0.73 -17.22
C ALA A 83 -7.13 -2.20 -16.81
N GLU A 84 -5.95 -2.75 -17.08
CA GLU A 84 -5.61 -4.15 -16.81
C GLU A 84 -4.68 -4.30 -15.59
N MET A 85 -4.19 -3.18 -15.05
CA MET A 85 -3.19 -3.19 -13.97
C MET A 85 -3.84 -3.00 -12.60
N ASN A 86 -3.24 -3.64 -11.59
CA ASN A 86 -3.48 -3.32 -10.18
C ASN A 86 -2.37 -2.38 -9.70
N THR A 87 -2.66 -1.07 -9.61
CA THR A 87 -1.65 -0.04 -9.29
C THR A 87 -1.77 0.46 -7.85
N SER A 88 -0.70 0.36 -7.08
CA SER A 88 -0.59 0.95 -5.75
C SER A 88 0.25 2.22 -5.81
N MET A 89 -0.28 3.34 -5.33
CA MET A 89 0.42 4.61 -5.24
C MET A 89 0.69 4.94 -3.77
N THR A 90 1.96 4.91 -3.37
CA THR A 90 2.40 5.29 -2.01
C THR A 90 2.48 6.81 -1.91
N ILE A 91 1.31 7.45 -1.86
CA ILE A 91 1.15 8.91 -1.81
C ILE A 91 0.07 9.28 -0.81
N ASN A 92 0.27 10.38 -0.09
CA ASN A 92 -0.58 10.80 1.03
C ASN A 92 -1.13 12.21 0.86
N ALA A 93 -0.42 13.25 1.31
CA ALA A 93 -0.92 14.62 1.26
C ALA A 93 -1.33 15.06 -0.17
N CYS A 94 -0.56 14.65 -1.17
CA CYS A 94 -0.82 14.94 -2.58
C CYS A 94 -1.65 13.84 -3.29
N ALA A 95 -2.19 12.87 -2.56
CA ALA A 95 -2.95 11.76 -3.15
C ALA A 95 -4.12 12.21 -4.06
N PRO A 96 -4.92 13.24 -3.71
CA PRO A 96 -5.98 13.71 -4.62
C PRO A 96 -5.44 14.16 -5.97
N TRP A 97 -4.31 14.90 -5.98
CA TRP A 97 -3.68 15.40 -7.20
C TRP A 97 -3.09 14.26 -8.04
N LEU A 98 -2.31 13.37 -7.43
CA LEU A 98 -1.67 12.26 -8.14
C LEU A 98 -2.71 11.27 -8.69
N LEU A 99 -3.81 11.04 -7.96
CA LEU A 99 -4.92 10.23 -8.46
C LEU A 99 -5.62 10.88 -9.65
N ALA A 100 -5.81 12.21 -9.63
CA ALA A 100 -6.38 12.93 -10.77
C ALA A 100 -5.49 12.80 -12.03
N LEU A 101 -4.16 12.92 -11.88
CA LEU A 101 -3.21 12.69 -12.98
C LEU A 101 -3.26 11.25 -13.49
N TYR A 102 -3.35 10.27 -12.59
CA TYR A 102 -3.47 8.85 -12.95
C TYR A 102 -4.75 8.58 -13.76
N ILE A 103 -5.89 9.13 -13.32
CA ILE A 103 -7.17 9.01 -14.03
C ILE A 103 -7.08 9.68 -15.40
N ALA A 104 -6.51 10.89 -15.49
CA ALA A 104 -6.36 11.58 -16.76
C ALA A 104 -5.48 10.80 -17.76
N ALA A 105 -4.38 10.20 -17.29
CA ALA A 105 -3.56 9.33 -18.13
C ALA A 105 -4.32 8.08 -18.59
N ALA A 106 -5.17 7.50 -17.72
CA ALA A 106 -6.02 6.37 -18.09
C ALA A 106 -7.12 6.74 -19.09
N ASP A 107 -7.74 7.92 -18.93
CA ASP A 107 -8.75 8.42 -19.86
C ASP A 107 -8.15 8.62 -21.27
N GLU A 108 -6.91 9.11 -21.36
CA GLU A 108 -6.19 9.25 -22.64
C GLU A 108 -5.83 7.90 -23.28
N GLN A 109 -5.68 6.83 -22.49
CA GLN A 109 -5.57 5.47 -23.00
C GLN A 109 -6.94 4.89 -23.43
N GLY A 110 -8.05 5.61 -23.21
CA GLY A 110 -9.41 5.14 -23.49
C GLY A 110 -9.93 4.13 -22.47
N ALA A 111 -9.35 4.08 -21.26
CA ALA A 111 -9.78 3.16 -20.21
C ALA A 111 -11.18 3.52 -19.67
N ASP A 112 -12.05 2.53 -19.50
CA ASP A 112 -13.22 2.70 -18.65
C ASP A 112 -12.75 2.84 -17.19
N ARG A 113 -13.01 4.01 -16.59
CA ARG A 113 -12.68 4.31 -15.18
C ARG A 113 -13.17 3.23 -14.21
N LYS A 114 -14.27 2.54 -14.51
CA LYS A 114 -14.80 1.44 -13.68
C LYS A 114 -13.90 0.20 -13.63
N LEU A 115 -13.01 0.05 -14.60
CA LEU A 115 -12.03 -1.04 -14.65
C LEU A 115 -10.76 -0.73 -13.86
N LEU A 116 -10.47 0.55 -13.61
CA LEU A 116 -9.26 0.95 -12.90
C LEU A 116 -9.22 0.34 -11.51
N GLN A 117 -8.18 -0.46 -11.28
CA GLN A 117 -7.97 -1.18 -10.05
C GLN A 117 -6.68 -0.70 -9.38
N GLY A 118 -6.75 -0.39 -8.09
CA GLY A 118 -5.59 0.10 -7.40
C GLY A 118 -5.83 0.56 -5.98
N THR A 119 -4.84 1.24 -5.44
CA THR A 119 -4.84 1.75 -4.08
C THR A 119 -4.07 3.06 -4.01
N THR A 120 -4.67 4.09 -3.42
CA THR A 120 -3.94 5.25 -2.90
C THR A 120 -3.67 5.04 -1.41
N GLN A 121 -2.46 5.33 -0.92
CA GLN A 121 -2.20 5.21 0.53
C GLN A 121 -3.08 6.18 1.32
N ASN A 122 -3.06 7.48 0.99
CA ASN A 122 -4.01 8.50 1.45
C ASN A 122 -4.30 8.46 2.97
N ASP A 123 -3.31 8.08 3.78
CA ASP A 123 -3.44 8.05 5.24
C ASP A 123 -2.73 9.28 5.81
N ILE A 124 -3.46 10.39 5.94
CA ILE A 124 -2.84 11.61 6.45
C ILE A 124 -2.56 11.56 7.95
N ILE A 125 -3.33 10.81 8.74
CA ILE A 125 -3.17 10.83 10.21
C ILE A 125 -1.78 10.32 10.58
N LYS A 126 -1.33 9.22 9.97
CA LYS A 126 0.04 8.70 10.20
C LYS A 126 1.14 9.63 9.68
N GLU A 127 0.86 10.55 8.75
CA GLU A 127 1.86 11.55 8.32
C GLU A 127 2.25 12.48 9.46
N TYR A 128 1.29 12.91 10.28
CA TYR A 128 1.56 13.76 11.44
C TYR A 128 2.26 13.01 12.58
N LEU A 129 2.02 11.70 12.69
CA LEU A 129 2.50 10.88 13.80
C LEU A 129 3.89 10.28 13.59
N SER A 130 4.24 9.89 12.36
CA SER A 130 5.48 9.13 12.12
C SER A 130 6.23 9.45 10.82
N ARG A 131 5.55 9.87 9.75
CA ARG A 131 6.19 9.95 8.41
C ARG A 131 6.61 11.36 7.97
N GLY A 132 5.87 12.40 8.36
CA GLY A 132 6.28 13.80 8.18
C GLY A 132 6.05 14.42 6.79
N THR A 133 5.37 13.75 5.85
CA THR A 133 5.12 14.27 4.49
C THR A 133 3.74 14.93 4.33
N TYR A 134 3.25 15.60 5.37
CA TYR A 134 2.02 16.38 5.32
C TYR A 134 2.25 17.75 4.68
N VAL A 135 1.21 18.31 4.05
CA VAL A 135 1.24 19.65 3.42
C VAL A 135 0.31 20.62 4.15
N PHE A 136 -0.92 20.22 4.39
CA PHE A 136 -1.93 21.07 5.03
C PHE A 136 -2.08 20.74 6.53
N PRO A 137 -2.73 21.61 7.33
CA PRO A 137 -3.15 21.27 8.69
C PRO A 137 -4.11 20.07 8.73
N PRO A 138 -4.33 19.42 9.90
CA PRO A 138 -5.12 18.19 9.99
C PRO A 138 -6.54 18.28 9.40
N ALA A 139 -7.30 19.32 9.74
CA ALA A 139 -8.70 19.45 9.30
C ALA A 139 -8.88 19.50 7.75
N PRO A 140 -8.20 20.37 6.99
CA PRO A 140 -8.31 20.36 5.53
C PRO A 140 -7.77 19.07 4.89
N SER A 141 -6.74 18.44 5.48
CA SER A 141 -6.25 17.16 4.96
C SER A 141 -7.28 16.03 5.15
N MET A 142 -7.93 15.96 6.31
CA MET A 142 -9.01 14.99 6.56
C MET A 142 -10.17 15.18 5.58
N ARG A 143 -10.51 16.43 5.25
CA ARG A 143 -11.51 16.74 4.21
C ARG A 143 -11.09 16.18 2.86
N LEU A 144 -9.85 16.39 2.43
CA LEU A 144 -9.34 15.87 1.15
C LEU A 144 -9.34 14.34 1.11
N THR A 145 -8.93 13.68 2.20
CA THR A 145 -9.01 12.21 2.31
C THR A 145 -10.45 11.73 2.15
N LYS A 146 -11.41 12.38 2.82
CA LYS A 146 -12.84 12.09 2.68
C LYS A 146 -13.34 12.30 1.25
N ASP A 147 -12.97 13.41 0.59
CA ASP A 147 -13.37 13.70 -0.80
C ASP A 147 -12.88 12.60 -1.76
N VAL A 148 -11.64 12.11 -1.60
CA VAL A 148 -11.11 10.98 -2.40
C VAL A 148 -11.90 9.69 -2.13
N ILE A 149 -12.25 9.42 -0.87
CA ILE A 149 -13.05 8.24 -0.50
C ILE A 149 -14.42 8.29 -1.19
N VAL A 150 -15.15 9.41 -1.08
CA VAL A 150 -16.47 9.56 -1.69
C VAL A 150 -16.37 9.46 -3.22
N PHE A 151 -15.45 10.21 -3.84
CA PHE A 151 -15.27 10.22 -5.29
C PHE A 151 -14.95 8.83 -5.86
N THR A 152 -13.99 8.12 -5.27
CA THR A 152 -13.64 6.76 -5.73
C THR A 152 -14.76 5.76 -5.46
N THR A 153 -15.53 5.96 -4.38
CA THR A 153 -16.70 5.12 -4.08
C THR A 153 -17.69 5.14 -5.25
N GLU A 154 -17.97 6.32 -5.79
CA GLU A 154 -18.92 6.51 -6.89
C GLU A 154 -18.33 6.17 -8.28
N HIS A 155 -17.14 6.67 -8.60
CA HIS A 155 -16.63 6.68 -9.98
C HIS A 155 -15.57 5.62 -10.27
N LEU A 156 -14.92 5.06 -9.24
CA LEU A 156 -13.85 4.09 -9.35
C LEU A 156 -14.14 2.86 -8.47
N PRO A 157 -15.18 2.06 -8.80
CA PRO A 157 -15.67 0.94 -7.98
C PRO A 157 -14.62 -0.10 -7.56
N ARG A 158 -13.50 -0.19 -8.28
CA ARG A 158 -12.40 -1.14 -8.05
C ARG A 158 -11.16 -0.51 -7.42
N TRP A 159 -11.22 0.78 -7.07
CA TRP A 159 -10.14 1.50 -6.40
C TRP A 159 -10.33 1.49 -4.89
N ASN A 160 -9.25 1.21 -4.17
CA ASN A 160 -9.19 1.34 -2.71
C ASN A 160 -8.70 2.77 -2.40
N PRO A 161 -9.56 3.68 -1.88
CA PRO A 161 -9.21 5.08 -1.71
C PRO A 161 -8.12 5.35 -0.68
N MET A 162 -7.97 4.41 0.25
CA MET A 162 -7.10 4.58 1.40
C MET A 162 -6.55 3.23 1.82
N ASN A 163 -5.27 3.26 2.18
CA ASN A 163 -4.61 2.19 2.88
C ASN A 163 -4.12 2.67 4.24
N VAL A 164 -4.86 2.36 5.31
CA VAL A 164 -4.51 2.75 6.67
C VAL A 164 -3.17 2.11 7.03
N CYS A 165 -2.15 2.94 7.17
CA CYS A 165 -0.77 2.51 7.04
C CYS A 165 -0.06 2.52 8.39
N SER A 166 -0.12 1.39 9.07
CA SER A 166 0.54 1.18 10.35
C SER A 166 2.04 0.93 10.22
N TYR A 167 2.52 0.59 9.01
CA TYR A 167 3.93 0.27 8.77
C TYR A 167 4.90 1.32 9.32
N HIS A 168 4.66 2.59 8.99
CA HIS A 168 5.52 3.71 9.41
C HIS A 168 5.46 3.96 10.92
N LEU A 169 4.38 3.57 11.60
CA LEU A 169 4.30 3.71 13.05
C LEU A 169 5.29 2.75 13.71
N GLN A 170 5.37 1.50 13.24
CA GLN A 170 6.33 0.52 13.77
C GLN A 170 7.77 0.89 13.41
N GLU A 171 8.03 1.39 12.19
CA GLU A 171 9.36 1.90 11.81
C GLU A 171 9.78 3.13 12.64
N ALA A 172 8.83 3.92 13.14
CA ALA A 172 9.08 5.01 14.08
C ALA A 172 9.20 4.56 15.55
N GLY A 173 9.14 3.25 15.81
CA GLY A 173 9.34 2.66 17.14
C GLY A 173 8.06 2.25 17.88
N ALA A 174 6.88 2.29 17.25
CA ALA A 174 5.67 1.75 17.87
C ALA A 174 5.80 0.24 18.12
N THR A 175 5.41 -0.20 19.30
CA THR A 175 5.27 -1.63 19.61
C THR A 175 4.12 -2.26 18.79
N PRO A 176 4.10 -3.59 18.59
CA PRO A 176 2.99 -4.27 17.89
C PRO A 176 1.58 -3.92 18.42
N VAL A 177 1.45 -3.67 19.72
CA VAL A 177 0.18 -3.25 20.35
C VAL A 177 -0.18 -1.81 19.96
N GLN A 178 0.78 -0.90 20.03
CA GLN A 178 0.58 0.50 19.62
C GLN A 178 0.26 0.62 18.14
N GLU A 179 1.00 -0.09 17.29
CA GLU A 179 0.74 -0.15 15.85
C GLU A 179 -0.71 -0.55 15.58
N LEU A 180 -1.16 -1.66 16.18
CA LEU A 180 -2.53 -2.14 16.02
C LEU A 180 -3.56 -1.14 16.52
N ALA A 181 -3.37 -0.60 17.73
CA ALA A 181 -4.31 0.32 18.34
C ALA A 181 -4.43 1.61 17.52
N PHE A 182 -3.31 2.20 17.11
CA PHE A 182 -3.28 3.45 16.35
C PHE A 182 -3.84 3.26 14.94
N ALA A 183 -3.55 2.14 14.28
CA ALA A 183 -4.10 1.87 12.96
C ALA A 183 -5.63 1.74 12.99
N LEU A 184 -6.18 0.98 13.94
CA LEU A 184 -7.63 0.85 14.09
C LEU A 184 -8.28 2.19 14.49
N ALA A 185 -7.64 2.96 15.37
CA ALA A 185 -8.11 4.30 15.73
C ALA A 185 -8.10 5.26 14.53
N ASN A 186 -7.07 5.22 13.67
CA ASN A 186 -7.00 6.02 12.45
C ASN A 186 -8.14 5.65 11.48
N ALA A 187 -8.37 4.34 11.28
CA ALA A 187 -9.46 3.87 10.45
C ALA A 187 -10.83 4.36 10.98
N ILE A 188 -11.03 4.31 12.30
CA ILE A 188 -12.23 4.84 12.94
C ILE A 188 -12.38 6.34 12.69
N ALA A 189 -11.32 7.13 12.90
CA ALA A 189 -11.37 8.58 12.72
C ALA A 189 -11.73 8.99 11.28
N ILE A 190 -11.20 8.27 10.28
CA ILE A 190 -11.56 8.48 8.87
C ILE A 190 -13.01 8.10 8.59
N LEU A 191 -13.45 6.92 9.05
CA LEU A 191 -14.81 6.46 8.82
C LEU A 191 -15.85 7.36 9.51
N ASP A 192 -15.56 7.84 10.72
CA ASP A 192 -16.38 8.83 11.41
C ASP A 192 -16.43 10.15 10.61
N THR A 193 -15.31 10.58 10.02
CA THR A 193 -15.26 11.79 9.18
C THR A 193 -16.16 11.64 7.95
N VAL A 194 -16.13 10.50 7.28
CA VAL A 194 -17.00 10.22 6.13
C VAL A 194 -18.46 10.11 6.56
N LYS A 195 -18.75 9.39 7.65
CA LYS A 195 -20.12 9.22 8.16
C LYS A 195 -20.75 10.55 8.56
N ASN A 196 -19.99 11.39 9.27
CA ASN A 196 -20.47 12.68 9.77
C ASN A 196 -20.64 13.73 8.67
N SER A 197 -20.10 13.51 7.46
CA SER A 197 -20.30 14.44 6.35
C SER A 197 -21.67 14.30 5.69
N GLY A 198 -22.36 13.16 5.90
CA GLY A 198 -23.66 12.86 5.28
C GLY A 198 -23.60 12.52 3.78
N GLU A 199 -22.39 12.42 3.20
CA GLU A 199 -22.22 12.14 1.77
C GLU A 199 -22.19 10.63 1.43
N ALA A 200 -22.05 9.77 2.43
CA ALA A 200 -22.08 8.31 2.28
C ALA A 200 -22.89 7.69 3.42
N GLU A 201 -24.17 7.39 3.15
CA GLU A 201 -25.10 6.82 4.11
C GLU A 201 -25.61 5.43 3.67
N GLY A 202 -26.21 4.70 4.60
CA GLY A 202 -26.82 3.39 4.32
C GLY A 202 -25.89 2.41 3.63
N ALA A 203 -26.32 1.87 2.48
CA ALA A 203 -25.55 0.89 1.71
C ALA A 203 -24.21 1.45 1.21
N VAL A 204 -24.17 2.74 0.84
CA VAL A 204 -22.95 3.40 0.35
C VAL A 204 -21.90 3.47 1.46
N PHE A 205 -22.31 3.70 2.71
CA PHE A 205 -21.38 3.66 3.85
C PHE A 205 -20.76 2.27 4.04
N GLY A 206 -21.55 1.21 3.87
CA GLY A 206 -21.04 -0.16 3.88
C GLY A 206 -20.00 -0.41 2.77
N GLU A 207 -20.21 0.16 1.58
CA GLU A 207 -19.20 0.11 0.51
C GLU A 207 -17.93 0.87 0.88
N VAL A 208 -18.04 2.05 1.49
CA VAL A 208 -16.89 2.81 2.00
C VAL A 208 -16.08 1.97 2.98
N VAL A 209 -16.73 1.37 3.99
CA VAL A 209 -16.08 0.49 4.97
C VAL A 209 -15.39 -0.68 4.28
N GLY A 210 -16.05 -1.29 3.29
CA GLY A 210 -15.46 -2.34 2.46
C GLY A 210 -14.22 -1.89 1.71
N ARG A 211 -14.13 -0.65 1.25
CA ARG A 211 -13.00 -0.19 0.44
C ARG A 211 -11.79 0.28 1.26
N ILE A 212 -11.93 0.41 2.57
CA ILE A 212 -10.77 0.65 3.45
C ILE A 212 -9.89 -0.60 3.47
N SER A 213 -8.62 -0.44 3.11
CA SER A 213 -7.59 -1.46 3.30
C SER A 213 -6.54 -1.01 4.31
N PHE A 214 -5.67 -1.94 4.72
CA PHE A 214 -4.58 -1.68 5.66
C PHE A 214 -3.19 -1.99 5.05
N PHE A 215 -2.17 -1.24 5.49
CA PHE A 215 -0.77 -1.51 5.17
C PHE A 215 0.04 -1.66 6.44
N VAL A 216 0.40 -2.91 6.74
CA VAL A 216 0.99 -3.27 8.03
C VAL A 216 2.48 -3.57 7.90
N ASN A 217 3.19 -3.51 9.02
CA ASN A 217 4.54 -4.03 9.15
C ASN A 217 4.49 -5.42 9.80
N ALA A 218 5.53 -6.21 9.58
CA ALA A 218 5.77 -7.44 10.32
C ALA A 218 7.28 -7.62 10.49
N GLY A 219 7.75 -7.60 11.74
CA GLY A 219 9.16 -7.80 12.07
C GLY A 219 9.51 -9.18 12.62
N MET A 220 10.75 -9.31 13.08
CA MET A 220 11.35 -10.58 13.54
C MET A 220 10.69 -11.22 14.78
N ARG A 221 9.76 -10.55 15.45
CA ARG A 221 8.98 -11.14 16.56
C ARG A 221 7.89 -12.07 16.02
N PHE A 222 8.29 -13.13 15.30
CA PHE A 222 7.45 -14.03 14.52
C PHE A 222 6.08 -14.37 15.13
N ILE A 223 6.06 -14.92 16.35
CA ILE A 223 4.80 -15.28 17.04
C ILE A 223 3.96 -14.06 17.37
N THR A 224 4.60 -12.97 17.82
CA THR A 224 3.90 -11.72 18.16
C THR A 224 3.25 -11.11 16.92
N GLU A 225 3.96 -11.08 15.78
CA GLU A 225 3.42 -10.52 14.54
C GLU A 225 2.26 -11.36 13.98
N MET A 226 2.38 -12.68 14.02
CA MET A 226 1.28 -13.57 13.62
C MET A 226 0.04 -13.37 14.51
N CYS A 227 0.22 -13.25 15.82
CA CYS A 227 -0.87 -12.95 16.75
C CYS A 227 -1.46 -11.55 16.52
N LYS A 228 -0.62 -10.54 16.26
CA LYS A 228 -1.05 -9.18 15.91
C LYS A 228 -1.95 -9.20 14.68
N MET A 229 -1.59 -9.93 13.62
CA MET A 229 -2.40 -10.01 12.41
C MET A 229 -3.76 -10.69 12.65
N ARG A 230 -3.82 -11.70 13.50
CA ARG A 230 -5.10 -12.31 13.90
C ARG A 230 -5.96 -11.34 14.70
N ALA A 231 -5.36 -10.64 15.65
CA ALA A 231 -6.04 -9.64 16.46
C ALA A 231 -6.58 -8.48 15.61
N PHE A 232 -5.85 -8.03 14.59
CA PHE A 232 -6.33 -7.04 13.62
C PHE A 232 -7.64 -7.48 12.96
N VAL A 233 -7.72 -8.73 12.50
CA VAL A 233 -8.93 -9.25 11.85
C VAL A 233 -10.11 -9.28 12.83
N ASP A 234 -9.89 -9.79 14.04
CA ASP A 234 -10.95 -9.95 15.04
C ASP A 234 -11.48 -8.59 15.52
N LEU A 235 -10.58 -7.64 15.80
CA LEU A 235 -10.97 -6.31 16.27
C LEU A 235 -11.58 -5.46 15.16
N TRP A 236 -11.13 -5.59 13.91
CA TRP A 236 -11.76 -4.90 12.78
C TRP A 236 -13.19 -5.39 12.55
N ASP A 237 -13.43 -6.71 12.63
CA ASP A 237 -14.77 -7.29 12.54
C ASP A 237 -15.68 -6.76 13.66
N GLU A 238 -15.18 -6.74 14.90
CA GLU A 238 -15.90 -6.18 16.06
C GLU A 238 -16.24 -4.70 15.86
N ILE A 239 -15.29 -3.87 15.43
CA ILE A 239 -15.50 -2.44 15.15
C ILE A 239 -16.58 -2.26 14.07
N CYS A 240 -16.49 -3.00 12.96
CA CYS A 240 -17.46 -2.92 11.87
C CYS A 240 -18.89 -3.23 12.34
N ILE A 241 -19.05 -4.28 13.15
CA ILE A 241 -20.36 -4.71 13.66
C ILE A 241 -20.87 -3.75 14.73
N ASN A 242 -20.08 -3.53 15.79
CA ASN A 242 -20.55 -2.86 17.00
C ASN A 242 -20.64 -1.34 16.84
N ARG A 243 -19.70 -0.72 16.10
CA ARG A 243 -19.68 0.74 15.91
C ARG A 243 -20.50 1.18 14.70
N TYR A 244 -20.44 0.41 13.62
CA TYR A 244 -20.99 0.83 12.33
C TYR A 244 -22.20 0.01 11.86
N GLY A 245 -22.54 -1.10 12.53
CA GLY A 245 -23.67 -1.95 12.15
C GLY A 245 -23.46 -2.70 10.82
N ILE A 246 -22.21 -2.82 10.34
CA ILE A 246 -21.89 -3.45 9.07
C ILE A 246 -21.78 -4.96 9.27
N THR A 247 -22.76 -5.70 8.74
CA THR A 247 -22.85 -7.15 8.91
C THR A 247 -22.47 -7.94 7.66
N ASP A 248 -22.39 -7.33 6.47
CA ASP A 248 -21.95 -8.00 5.24
C ASP A 248 -20.48 -8.49 5.40
N PRO A 249 -20.21 -9.82 5.32
CA PRO A 249 -18.86 -10.39 5.35
C PRO A 249 -17.87 -9.76 4.37
N LYS A 250 -18.31 -9.30 3.21
CA LYS A 250 -17.44 -8.67 2.21
C LYS A 250 -17.02 -7.26 2.59
N GLN A 251 -17.85 -6.54 3.34
CA GLN A 251 -17.61 -5.15 3.75
C GLN A 251 -16.77 -5.06 5.02
N LYS A 252 -16.83 -6.06 5.90
CA LYS A 252 -16.03 -6.11 7.14
C LYS A 252 -14.74 -6.94 7.05
N LEU A 253 -14.36 -7.39 5.85
CA LEU A 253 -13.13 -8.15 5.67
C LEU A 253 -11.90 -7.25 5.90
N PHE A 254 -11.03 -7.62 6.85
CA PHE A 254 -9.74 -6.97 7.03
C PHE A 254 -8.81 -7.30 5.85
N ARG A 255 -8.78 -6.41 4.86
CA ARG A 255 -7.91 -6.50 3.69
C ARG A 255 -6.63 -5.73 3.96
N TYR A 256 -5.49 -6.39 3.83
CA TYR A 256 -4.22 -5.71 4.02
C TYR A 256 -3.13 -6.14 3.03
N GLY A 257 -2.28 -5.18 2.71
CA GLY A 257 -0.95 -5.41 2.20
C GLY A 257 0.08 -5.29 3.33
N VAL A 258 1.25 -5.88 3.14
CA VAL A 258 2.34 -5.82 4.12
C VAL A 258 3.65 -5.52 3.41
N GLN A 259 4.48 -4.70 4.06
CA GLN A 259 5.92 -4.73 3.87
C GLN A 259 6.55 -5.24 5.15
N VAL A 260 7.38 -6.28 5.03
CA VAL A 260 8.10 -6.80 6.18
C VAL A 260 9.14 -5.77 6.65
N ASN A 261 9.47 -5.82 7.93
CA ASN A 261 10.28 -4.80 8.59
C ASN A 261 11.63 -4.64 7.89
N SER A 262 11.93 -3.40 7.47
CA SER A 262 13.20 -3.10 6.79
C SER A 262 14.23 -2.51 7.77
N LEU A 263 13.79 -1.83 8.83
CA LEU A 263 14.64 -1.33 9.91
C LEU A 263 15.40 -2.45 10.65
N GLY A 264 14.86 -3.67 10.70
CA GLY A 264 15.49 -4.84 11.32
C GLY A 264 16.62 -5.48 10.49
N LEU A 265 16.84 -5.03 9.25
CA LEU A 265 17.86 -5.59 8.37
C LEU A 265 19.26 -5.08 8.76
N THR A 266 20.27 -5.94 8.62
CA THR A 266 21.65 -5.60 8.99
C THR A 266 22.50 -5.32 7.75
N GLU A 267 23.33 -4.28 7.80
CA GLU A 267 24.38 -4.05 6.81
C GLU A 267 25.44 -5.15 6.89
N GLN A 268 25.83 -5.51 8.12
CA GLN A 268 26.82 -6.55 8.36
C GLN A 268 26.22 -7.91 8.03
N GLN A 269 26.94 -8.70 7.23
CA GLN A 269 26.52 -10.02 6.74
C GLN A 269 25.08 -9.99 6.18
N PRO A 270 24.84 -9.17 5.15
CA PRO A 270 23.48 -8.91 4.66
C PRO A 270 22.81 -10.16 4.10
N GLU A 271 23.56 -11.22 3.78
CA GLU A 271 23.03 -12.52 3.36
C GLU A 271 22.08 -13.12 4.42
N ASN A 272 22.30 -12.80 5.70
CA ASN A 272 21.41 -13.22 6.79
C ASN A 272 20.02 -12.57 6.71
N ASN A 273 19.87 -11.43 6.04
CA ASN A 273 18.59 -10.77 5.83
C ASN A 273 17.63 -11.63 4.99
N VAL A 274 18.13 -12.52 4.13
CA VAL A 274 17.28 -13.45 3.38
C VAL A 274 16.44 -14.31 4.33
N TYR A 275 17.04 -14.82 5.40
CA TYR A 275 16.33 -15.62 6.40
C TYR A 275 15.40 -14.78 7.27
N ARG A 276 15.80 -13.54 7.60
CA ARG A 276 14.96 -12.60 8.35
C ARG A 276 13.67 -12.30 7.60
N ILE A 277 13.81 -11.87 6.35
CA ILE A 277 12.70 -11.53 5.46
C ILE A 277 11.76 -12.74 5.27
N LEU A 278 12.30 -13.96 5.14
CA LEU A 278 11.49 -15.17 5.03
C LEU A 278 10.66 -15.42 6.29
N LEU A 279 11.25 -15.28 7.48
CA LEU A 279 10.54 -15.47 8.75
C LEU A 279 9.44 -14.40 8.94
N GLU A 280 9.74 -13.16 8.62
CA GLU A 280 8.77 -12.06 8.65
C GLU A 280 7.60 -12.29 7.68
N MET A 281 7.91 -12.76 6.46
CA MET A 281 6.91 -13.11 5.46
C MET A 281 6.00 -14.25 5.96
N LEU A 282 6.57 -15.29 6.57
CA LEU A 282 5.77 -16.39 7.11
C LEU A 282 4.81 -15.94 8.21
N ALA A 283 5.18 -14.93 9.02
CA ALA A 283 4.31 -14.41 10.08
C ALA A 283 2.96 -13.86 9.54
N VAL A 284 2.96 -13.39 8.29
CA VAL A 284 1.79 -12.75 7.64
C VAL A 284 1.14 -13.62 6.56
N THR A 285 1.78 -14.72 6.14
CA THR A 285 1.20 -15.66 5.16
C THR A 285 0.64 -16.94 5.79
N LEU A 286 1.16 -17.35 6.95
CA LEU A 286 0.82 -18.65 7.54
C LEU A 286 -0.62 -18.73 8.09
N SER A 287 -1.10 -17.65 8.71
CA SER A 287 -2.44 -17.65 9.30
C SER A 287 -3.52 -17.45 8.24
N LYS A 288 -4.24 -18.51 7.86
CA LYS A 288 -5.35 -18.45 6.88
C LYS A 288 -6.31 -17.29 7.08
N LYS A 289 -6.88 -17.14 8.30
CA LYS A 289 -7.88 -16.09 8.62
C LYS A 289 -7.32 -14.69 8.43
N ALA A 290 -6.01 -14.53 8.63
CA ALA A 290 -5.31 -13.26 8.59
C ALA A 290 -4.24 -13.22 7.49
N ARG A 291 -4.36 -14.01 6.42
CA ARG A 291 -3.33 -14.08 5.37
C ARG A 291 -3.29 -12.79 4.58
N ALA A 292 -2.10 -12.24 4.38
CA ALA A 292 -1.88 -11.04 3.58
C ALA A 292 -2.47 -11.17 2.17
N ARG A 293 -2.98 -10.06 1.62
CA ARG A 293 -3.53 -10.00 0.25
C ARG A 293 -2.52 -9.47 -0.76
N ALA A 294 -1.54 -8.71 -0.29
CA ALA A 294 -0.39 -8.28 -1.05
C ALA A 294 0.84 -8.33 -0.14
N VAL A 295 1.95 -8.88 -0.64
CA VAL A 295 3.21 -8.94 0.10
C VAL A 295 4.26 -8.19 -0.70
N GLN A 296 4.96 -7.31 0.00
CA GLN A 296 6.10 -6.57 -0.50
C GLN A 296 7.28 -6.92 0.41
N LEU A 297 8.39 -7.36 -0.20
CA LEU A 297 9.59 -7.71 0.54
C LEU A 297 10.72 -6.75 0.15
N PRO A 298 11.50 -6.24 1.10
CA PRO A 298 12.75 -5.55 0.80
C PRO A 298 13.73 -6.53 0.15
N ALA A 299 14.75 -6.01 -0.53
CA ALA A 299 15.91 -6.81 -0.89
C ALA A 299 16.84 -7.03 0.31
N TRP A 300 17.58 -8.12 0.26
CA TRP A 300 18.47 -8.58 1.32
C TRP A 300 19.59 -7.58 1.68
N ASN A 301 19.90 -6.62 0.82
CA ASN A 301 20.95 -5.61 0.99
C ASN A 301 20.42 -4.18 1.22
N GLU A 302 19.14 -4.01 1.57
CA GLU A 302 18.49 -2.69 1.67
C GLU A 302 18.76 -1.91 2.98
N ALA A 303 19.61 -2.42 3.88
CA ALA A 303 19.87 -1.74 5.14
C ALA A 303 20.42 -0.30 4.97
N LEU A 304 21.24 -0.05 3.93
CA LEU A 304 21.86 1.26 3.68
C LEU A 304 21.69 1.79 2.25
N GLY A 305 21.00 1.07 1.36
CA GLY A 305 20.97 1.43 -0.05
C GLY A 305 19.72 0.94 -0.77
N LEU A 306 19.55 1.46 -1.99
CA LEU A 306 18.51 0.98 -2.89
C LEU A 306 18.95 -0.31 -3.58
N PRO A 307 18.04 -1.27 -3.80
CA PRO A 307 18.38 -2.55 -4.39
C PRO A 307 18.72 -2.41 -5.88
N ARG A 308 19.61 -3.26 -6.39
CA ARG A 308 19.77 -3.43 -7.85
C ARG A 308 18.67 -4.33 -8.38
N SER A 309 18.47 -4.34 -9.69
CA SER A 309 17.46 -5.21 -10.33
C SER A 309 17.67 -6.70 -10.05
N PHE A 310 18.92 -7.14 -9.83
CA PHE A 310 19.22 -8.51 -9.42
C PHE A 310 18.80 -8.80 -7.98
N ASP A 311 18.98 -7.84 -7.07
CA ASP A 311 18.65 -8.02 -5.65
C ASP A 311 17.12 -8.13 -5.45
N GLN A 312 16.33 -7.33 -6.20
CA GLN A 312 14.85 -7.42 -6.20
C GLN A 312 14.32 -8.79 -6.65
N GLN A 313 15.05 -9.50 -7.52
CA GLN A 313 14.63 -10.81 -8.00
C GLN A 313 14.58 -11.83 -6.85
N TRP A 314 15.46 -11.72 -5.86
CA TRP A 314 15.43 -12.60 -4.68
C TRP A 314 14.15 -12.44 -3.88
N SER A 315 13.72 -11.20 -3.64
CA SER A 315 12.46 -10.87 -2.97
C SER A 315 11.25 -11.41 -3.72
N LEU A 316 11.23 -11.36 -5.05
CA LEU A 316 10.17 -11.94 -5.85
C LEU A 316 10.18 -13.48 -5.80
N ARG A 317 11.36 -14.10 -5.94
CA ARG A 317 11.51 -15.57 -5.93
C ARG A 317 11.14 -16.16 -4.58
N MET A 318 11.49 -15.50 -3.48
CA MET A 318 11.08 -15.93 -2.13
C MET A 318 9.56 -16.05 -2.02
N GLN A 319 8.81 -15.07 -2.54
CA GLN A 319 7.35 -15.14 -2.54
C GLN A 319 6.82 -16.30 -3.38
N GLN A 320 7.39 -16.52 -4.56
CA GLN A 320 7.00 -17.58 -5.49
C GLN A 320 7.28 -18.98 -4.92
N VAL A 321 8.44 -19.18 -4.28
CA VAL A 321 8.77 -20.45 -3.60
C VAL A 321 7.73 -20.76 -2.53
N VAL A 322 7.43 -19.81 -1.64
CA VAL A 322 6.41 -20.03 -0.60
C VAL A 322 5.03 -20.29 -1.21
N ALA A 323 4.64 -19.55 -2.26
CA ALA A 323 3.32 -19.67 -2.85
C ALA A 323 3.12 -20.92 -3.72
N TYR A 324 4.15 -21.41 -4.41
CA TYR A 324 4.03 -22.44 -5.44
C TYR A 324 4.69 -23.76 -5.09
N GLU A 325 5.75 -23.76 -4.28
CA GLU A 325 6.52 -24.97 -3.95
C GLU A 325 6.14 -25.56 -2.59
N THR A 326 5.43 -24.79 -1.75
CA THR A 326 4.88 -25.29 -0.48
C THR A 326 3.39 -25.65 -0.62
N ASP A 327 2.90 -26.41 0.36
CA ASP A 327 1.49 -26.78 0.54
C ASP A 327 0.67 -25.69 1.25
N LEU A 328 1.26 -24.53 1.56
CA LEU A 328 0.61 -23.44 2.33
C LEU A 328 -0.78 -23.05 1.79
N LEU A 329 -0.93 -23.00 0.46
CA LEU A 329 -2.18 -22.63 -0.20
C LEU A 329 -3.16 -23.80 -0.39
N GLU A 330 -2.78 -25.02 -0.02
CA GLU A 330 -3.65 -26.21 -0.05
C GLU A 330 -4.52 -26.32 1.23
N TYR A 331 -4.03 -25.73 2.32
CA TYR A 331 -4.74 -25.57 3.58
C TYR A 331 -5.45 -24.21 3.58
N GLY A 332 -6.49 -24.18 2.75
CA GLY A 332 -7.36 -23.03 2.55
C GLY A 332 -8.38 -22.84 3.63
#